data_AF-A0A959MN67-F1
#
_entry.id   AF-A0A959MN67-F1
#
_cell.length_a   1.000
_cell.length_b   1.000
_cell.length_c   1.000
_cell.angle_alpha   90.00
_cell.angle_beta   90.00
_cell.angle_gamma   90.00
#
_symmetry.space_group_name_H-M   'P 1'
#
loop_
_entity.id
_entity.type
_entity.pdbx_description
1 polymer ?
#
loop_
_entity_poly.entity_id
_entity_poly.type
_entity_poly.pdbx_seq_one_letter_code
_entity_poly.pdbx_strand_id
1 'polypeptide(L)'
;MKKIFTLTTSFLLTMVLLTSCYQDSTIYTDHHNYWLDKEQGEVVYSDTYCSYYVVETYYGYTIVRSYAGYKPYEGTIVYGDFSSRGTRDMYNYSEDFVFTGTVTDYWLSYDEAQDALDYYCPVYGKGVTTKRVFKKSTLFKK
;
A
#
# COMPACT_ATOMS: atom_id res chain seq x y z
N MET A 1 5.45 -50.86 38.71
CA MET A 1 4.63 -49.63 38.68
C MET A 1 5.42 -48.33 38.39
N LYS A 2 6.72 -48.34 38.04
CA LYS A 2 7.49 -47.10 37.74
C LYS A 2 7.43 -46.66 36.27
N LYS A 3 7.16 -47.58 35.33
CA LYS A 3 7.16 -47.31 33.87
C LYS A 3 5.93 -46.55 33.36
N ILE A 4 4.84 -46.55 34.13
CA ILE A 4 3.60 -45.87 33.76
C ILE A 4 3.72 -44.36 34.02
N PHE A 5 4.44 -43.98 35.10
CA PHE A 5 4.65 -42.58 35.48
C PHE A 5 5.56 -41.80 34.51
N THR A 6 6.51 -42.47 33.86
CA THR A 6 7.38 -41.84 32.84
C THR A 6 6.67 -41.66 31.50
N LEU A 7 5.65 -42.46 31.19
CA LEU A 7 4.91 -42.34 29.94
C LEU A 7 3.92 -41.16 29.99
N THR A 8 3.27 -40.97 31.14
CA THR A 8 2.30 -39.88 31.35
C THR A 8 2.97 -38.51 31.39
N THR A 9 4.17 -38.40 31.94
CA THR A 9 4.94 -37.14 31.99
C THR A 9 5.40 -36.68 30.61
N SER A 10 5.87 -37.60 29.77
CA SER A 10 6.25 -37.27 28.38
C SER A 10 5.04 -36.81 27.55
N PHE A 11 3.88 -37.46 27.73
CA PHE A 11 2.67 -37.12 26.99
C PHE A 11 2.12 -35.74 27.38
N LEU A 12 2.12 -35.41 28.68
CA LEU A 12 1.74 -34.09 29.18
C LEU A 12 2.67 -32.99 28.66
N LEU A 13 3.98 -33.23 28.62
CA LEU A 13 4.94 -32.26 28.10
C LEU A 13 4.70 -31.97 26.60
N THR A 14 4.41 -33.01 25.81
CA THR A 14 4.09 -32.84 24.39
C THR A 14 2.78 -32.10 24.16
N MET A 15 1.75 -32.29 24.99
CA MET A 15 0.51 -31.52 24.89
C MET A 15 0.73 -30.04 25.17
N VAL A 16 1.52 -29.69 26.19
CA VAL A 16 1.83 -28.28 26.52
C VAL A 16 2.59 -27.60 25.37
N LEU A 17 3.56 -28.29 24.76
CA LEU A 17 4.31 -27.75 23.63
C LEU A 17 3.43 -27.56 22.38
N LEU A 18 2.49 -28.48 22.12
CA LEU A 18 1.59 -28.39 20.98
C LEU A 18 0.44 -27.38 21.16
N THR A 19 0.09 -27.01 22.41
CA THR A 19 -0.88 -25.92 22.68
C THR A 19 -0.31 -24.51 22.50
N SER A 20 1.01 -24.35 22.30
CA SER A 20 1.63 -23.03 22.10
C SER A 20 1.45 -22.47 20.69
N CYS A 21 1.11 -23.32 19.71
CA CYS A 21 0.69 -22.89 18.39
C CYS A 21 -0.82 -22.63 18.39
N TYR A 22 -1.24 -21.48 18.91
CA TYR A 22 -2.57 -20.97 18.58
C TYR A 22 -2.44 -20.11 17.31
N GLN A 23 -3.30 -20.36 16.32
CA GLN A 23 -3.52 -19.39 15.27
C GLN A 23 -4.20 -18.20 15.95
N ASP A 24 -3.55 -17.04 15.92
CA ASP A 24 -4.15 -15.82 16.47
C ASP A 24 -5.36 -15.41 15.62
N SER A 25 -6.53 -15.87 16.03
CA SER A 25 -7.81 -15.50 15.44
C SER A 25 -8.35 -14.18 16.01
N THR A 26 -7.58 -13.48 16.87
CA THR A 26 -7.98 -12.17 17.40
C THR A 26 -7.68 -11.01 16.44
N ILE A 27 -6.91 -11.25 15.38
CA ILE A 27 -6.77 -10.31 14.24
C ILE A 27 -7.94 -10.47 13.26
N TYR A 28 -9.16 -10.48 13.81
CA TYR A 28 -10.38 -10.12 13.09
C TYR A 28 -11.10 -9.00 13.86
N THR A 29 -10.32 -8.15 14.52
CA THR A 29 -10.81 -6.92 15.13
C THR A 29 -10.05 -5.79 14.49
N ASP A 30 -10.63 -5.35 13.38
CA ASP A 30 -10.33 -4.09 12.71
C ASP A 30 -9.04 -4.09 11.86
N HIS A 31 -9.14 -4.68 10.66
CA HIS A 31 -8.15 -4.50 9.60
C HIS A 31 -7.86 -3.01 9.32
N HIS A 32 -8.76 -2.07 9.68
CA HIS A 32 -8.47 -0.64 9.55
C HIS A 32 -7.28 -0.24 10.40
N ASN A 33 -7.13 -0.74 11.62
CA ASN A 33 -6.02 -0.34 12.51
C ASN A 33 -4.64 -0.64 11.91
N TYR A 34 -4.46 -1.82 11.30
CA TYR A 34 -3.19 -2.15 10.63
C TYR A 34 -2.83 -1.16 9.51
N TRP A 35 -3.82 -0.74 8.72
CA TRP A 35 -3.60 0.17 7.59
C TRP A 35 -3.48 1.62 8.03
N LEU A 36 -4.23 2.04 9.04
CA LEU A 36 -4.18 3.41 9.57
C LEU A 36 -2.85 3.74 10.24
N ASP A 37 -2.10 2.73 10.68
CA ASP A 37 -0.71 2.86 11.15
C ASP A 37 0.33 3.00 10.00
N LYS A 38 -0.09 2.88 8.73
CA LYS A 38 0.78 3.02 7.56
C LYS A 38 0.86 4.47 7.08
N GLU A 39 1.77 4.72 6.14
CA GLU A 39 1.91 6.04 5.54
C GLU A 39 0.62 6.42 4.81
N GLN A 40 0.06 7.57 5.18
CA GLN A 40 -1.12 8.15 4.55
C GLN A 40 -0.71 8.94 3.30
N GLY A 41 -1.49 8.78 2.23
CA GLY A 41 -1.36 9.58 1.02
C GLY A 41 -2.70 9.90 0.38
N GLU A 42 -2.69 10.88 -0.52
CA GLU A 42 -3.82 11.22 -1.38
C GLU A 42 -3.41 11.08 -2.84
N VAL A 43 -4.28 10.47 -3.66
CA VAL A 43 -4.04 10.39 -5.10
C VAL A 43 -4.26 11.77 -5.72
N VAL A 44 -3.19 12.39 -6.20
CA VAL A 44 -3.21 13.76 -6.75
C VAL A 44 -3.22 13.79 -8.28
N TYR A 45 -2.97 12.65 -8.93
CA TYR A 45 -3.10 12.51 -10.38
C TYR A 45 -3.45 11.07 -10.76
N SER A 46 -4.44 10.90 -11.63
CA SER A 46 -4.82 9.60 -12.20
C SER A 46 -5.49 9.79 -13.56
N ASP A 47 -4.91 9.22 -14.63
CA ASP A 47 -5.43 9.37 -16.00
C ASP A 47 -5.84 8.02 -16.60
N THR A 48 -7.01 7.93 -17.23
CA THR A 48 -7.60 6.70 -17.78
C THR A 48 -6.69 5.94 -18.75
N TYR A 49 -5.80 6.63 -19.47
CA TYR A 49 -4.93 6.04 -20.50
C TYR A 49 -3.54 5.65 -19.97
N CYS A 50 -3.24 5.97 -18.72
CA CYS A 50 -1.97 5.72 -18.06
C CYS A 50 -2.14 4.68 -16.94
N SER A 51 -1.30 3.64 -16.90
CA SER A 51 -1.32 2.67 -15.78
C SER A 51 -0.66 3.22 -14.52
N TYR A 52 -0.10 4.43 -14.55
CA TYR A 52 0.54 5.05 -13.41
C TYR A 52 -0.36 6.15 -12.84
N TYR A 53 -0.26 6.34 -11.53
CA TYR A 53 -0.92 7.40 -10.79
C TYR A 53 0.06 7.97 -9.76
N VAL A 54 -0.25 9.16 -9.26
CA VAL A 54 0.61 9.87 -8.32
C VAL A 54 -0.10 9.98 -6.98
N VAL A 55 0.62 9.58 -5.94
CA VAL A 55 0.21 9.75 -4.55
C VAL A 55 1.06 10.86 -3.95
N GLU A 56 0.45 11.91 -3.42
CA GLU A 56 1.14 12.84 -2.55
C GLU A 56 1.13 12.28 -1.12
N THR A 57 2.29 12.28 -0.49
CA THR A 57 2.49 11.91 0.91
C THR A 57 3.18 13.03 1.66
N TYR A 58 3.39 12.85 2.96
CA TYR A 58 4.12 13.82 3.78
C TYR A 58 5.54 14.10 3.25
N TYR A 59 6.18 13.10 2.65
CA TYR A 59 7.57 13.19 2.19
C TYR A 59 7.73 13.68 0.75
N GLY A 60 6.64 13.88 0.01
CA GLY A 60 6.70 14.30 -1.39
C GLY A 60 5.68 13.57 -2.26
N TYR A 61 6.06 13.29 -3.50
CA TYR A 61 5.23 12.57 -4.46
C TYR A 61 5.79 11.17 -4.71
N THR A 62 4.88 10.22 -4.86
CA THR A 62 5.18 8.81 -5.12
C THR A 62 4.46 8.37 -6.38
N ILE A 63 5.20 7.73 -7.29
CA ILE A 63 4.68 7.18 -8.52
C ILE A 63 4.34 5.72 -8.30
N VAL A 64 3.09 5.37 -8.59
CA VAL A 64 2.59 4.02 -8.41
C VAL A 64 2.02 3.50 -9.71
N ARG A 65 2.48 2.32 -10.13
CA ARG A 65 1.88 1.56 -11.21
C ARG A 65 0.70 0.75 -10.67
N SER A 66 -0.44 0.85 -11.32
CA SER A 66 -1.59 -0.02 -11.05
C SER A 66 -1.26 -1.48 -11.33
N TYR A 67 -1.87 -2.36 -10.54
CA TYR A 67 -1.78 -3.81 -10.72
C TYR A 67 -3.20 -4.40 -10.85
N ALA A 68 -3.33 -5.48 -11.62
CA ALA A 68 -4.59 -6.22 -11.79
C ALA A 68 -5.83 -5.39 -12.19
N GLY A 69 -5.63 -4.26 -12.89
CA GLY A 69 -6.72 -3.47 -13.48
C GLY A 69 -7.41 -2.46 -12.56
N TYR A 70 -7.08 -2.43 -11.26
CA TYR A 70 -7.58 -1.41 -10.35
C TYR A 70 -6.60 -0.23 -10.25
N LYS A 71 -7.13 0.99 -10.35
CA LYS A 71 -6.39 2.23 -10.17
C LYS A 71 -7.29 3.26 -9.49
N PRO A 72 -6.89 3.85 -8.36
CA PRO A 72 -7.72 4.82 -7.67
C PRO A 72 -7.90 6.13 -8.46
N TYR A 73 -8.97 6.86 -8.17
CA TYR A 73 -9.25 8.18 -8.75
C TYR A 73 -8.56 9.30 -7.97
N GLU A 74 -8.50 10.49 -8.57
CA GLU A 74 -7.95 11.68 -7.92
C GLU A 74 -8.79 12.08 -6.68
N GLY A 75 -8.11 12.35 -5.57
CA GLY A 75 -8.70 12.63 -4.27
C GLY A 75 -8.93 11.41 -3.39
N THR A 76 -8.70 10.19 -3.88
CA THR A 76 -8.78 9.00 -3.05
C THR A 76 -7.70 9.02 -1.97
N ILE A 77 -8.09 8.75 -0.73
CA ILE A 77 -7.18 8.61 0.40
C ILE A 77 -6.72 7.16 0.47
N VAL A 78 -5.40 6.96 0.50
CA VAL A 78 -4.77 5.64 0.52
C VAL A 78 -3.77 5.52 1.66
N TYR A 79 -3.63 4.31 2.18
CA TYR A 79 -2.64 3.96 3.20
C TYR A 79 -1.77 2.81 2.70
N GLY A 80 -0.47 2.90 2.94
CA GLY A 80 0.47 1.88 2.50
C GLY A 80 1.91 2.21 2.85
N ASP A 81 2.86 1.44 2.33
CA ASP A 81 4.25 1.86 2.30
C ASP A 81 4.48 2.58 0.97
N PHE A 82 4.60 3.91 0.98
CA PHE A 82 4.88 4.70 -0.22
C PHE A 82 6.34 5.17 -0.29
N SER A 83 7.17 4.76 0.68
CA SER A 83 8.54 5.23 0.89
C SER A 83 9.59 4.17 0.53
N SER A 84 9.20 3.10 -0.16
CA SER A 84 10.10 2.06 -0.66
C SER A 84 9.69 1.61 -2.06
N ARG A 85 10.59 1.02 -2.85
CA ARG A 85 10.27 0.48 -4.19
C ARG A 85 9.73 -0.95 -4.13
N GLY A 86 8.82 -1.31 -5.03
CA GLY A 86 8.30 -2.68 -5.17
C GLY A 86 6.79 -2.82 -5.17
N THR A 87 6.33 -4.04 -5.44
CA THR A 87 4.92 -4.42 -5.45
C THR A 87 4.44 -4.75 -4.05
N ARG A 88 3.31 -4.19 -3.65
CA ARG A 88 2.70 -4.39 -2.33
C ARG A 88 1.24 -4.05 -2.33
N ASP A 89 0.59 -4.46 -1.26
CA ASP A 89 -0.78 -4.11 -0.98
C ASP A 89 -0.88 -2.74 -0.31
N MET A 90 -1.95 -2.05 -0.66
CA MET A 90 -2.32 -0.70 -0.25
C MET A 90 -3.80 -0.72 0.10
N TYR A 91 -4.21 0.14 1.02
CA TYR A 91 -5.58 0.23 1.46
C TYR A 91 -6.20 1.52 0.94
N ASN A 92 -7.29 1.39 0.18
CA ASN A 92 -8.12 2.52 -0.20
C ASN A 92 -9.09 2.81 0.95
N TYR A 93 -8.82 3.89 1.68
CA TYR A 93 -9.65 4.32 2.80
C TYR A 93 -11.00 4.90 2.35
N SER A 94 -11.05 5.51 1.16
CA SER A 94 -12.27 6.11 0.64
C SER A 94 -13.31 5.08 0.19
N GLU A 95 -12.87 3.89 -0.24
CA GLU A 95 -13.73 2.82 -0.77
C GLU A 95 -13.71 1.54 0.08
N ASP A 96 -12.95 1.52 1.18
CA ASP A 96 -12.85 0.42 2.16
C ASP A 96 -12.44 -0.93 1.56
N PHE A 97 -11.32 -0.96 0.82
CA PHE A 97 -10.74 -2.22 0.38
C PHE A 97 -9.24 -2.15 0.12
N VAL A 98 -8.62 -3.34 0.09
CA VAL A 98 -7.19 -3.53 -0.17
C VAL A 98 -6.96 -3.84 -1.64
N PHE A 99 -5.96 -3.20 -2.24
CA PHE A 99 -5.57 -3.42 -3.63
C PHE A 99 -4.05 -3.43 -3.75
N THR A 100 -3.54 -4.02 -4.82
CA THR A 100 -2.10 -4.12 -5.07
C THR A 100 -1.63 -3.03 -6.03
N GLY A 101 -0.44 -2.50 -5.78
CA GLY A 101 0.25 -1.56 -6.67
C GLY A 101 1.76 -1.74 -6.61
N THR A 102 2.48 -1.20 -7.59
CA THR A 102 3.94 -1.19 -7.60
C THR A 102 4.44 0.23 -7.45
N VAL A 103 5.07 0.55 -6.32
CA VAL A 103 5.75 1.83 -6.14
C VAL A 103 7.05 1.80 -6.96
N THR A 104 7.13 2.69 -7.95
CA THR A 104 8.29 2.78 -8.83
C THR A 104 9.27 3.85 -8.37
N ASP A 105 8.76 4.98 -7.90
CA ASP A 105 9.56 6.10 -7.39
C ASP A 105 8.83 6.78 -6.25
N TYR A 106 9.59 7.36 -5.32
CA TYR A 106 9.08 7.90 -4.07
C TYR A 106 9.93 9.09 -3.61
N TRP A 107 9.38 9.90 -2.71
CA TRP A 107 10.00 11.13 -2.17
C TRP A 107 10.41 12.13 -3.26
N LEU A 108 9.65 12.16 -4.35
CA LEU A 108 9.91 13.08 -5.45
C LEU A 108 9.41 14.47 -5.09
N SER A 109 10.11 15.49 -5.61
CA SER A 109 9.57 16.83 -5.75
C SER A 109 8.46 16.86 -6.82
N TYR A 110 7.75 17.98 -6.90
CA TYR A 110 6.68 18.17 -7.89
C TYR A 110 7.21 18.06 -9.34
N ASP A 111 8.38 18.63 -9.61
CA ASP A 111 8.99 18.59 -10.93
C ASP A 111 9.49 17.19 -11.29
N GLU A 112 10.16 16.50 -10.36
CA GLU A 112 10.61 15.12 -10.58
C GLU A 112 9.44 14.15 -10.82
N ALA A 113 8.32 14.34 -10.12
CA ALA A 113 7.13 13.52 -10.31
C ALA A 113 6.48 13.76 -11.68
N GLN A 114 6.50 14.99 -12.19
CA GLN A 114 6.06 15.28 -13.56
C GLN A 114 6.97 14.59 -14.58
N ASP A 115 8.29 14.71 -14.42
CA ASP A 115 9.26 14.10 -15.33
C ASP A 115 9.14 12.57 -15.33
N ALA A 116 8.97 11.96 -14.15
CA ALA A 116 8.73 10.52 -14.02
C ALA A 116 7.44 10.09 -14.72
N LEU A 117 6.36 10.86 -14.57
CA LEU A 117 5.09 10.60 -15.25
C LEU A 117 5.18 10.73 -16.78
N ASP A 118 5.96 11.67 -17.28
CA ASP A 118 6.20 11.85 -18.72
C ASP A 118 7.00 10.66 -19.28
N TYR A 119 7.94 10.14 -18.50
CA TYR A 119 8.69 8.92 -18.84
C TYR A 119 7.81 7.65 -18.84
N TYR A 120 7.02 7.44 -17.77
CA TYR A 120 6.22 6.21 -17.62
C TYR A 120 4.95 6.19 -18.45
N CYS A 121 4.38 7.36 -18.69
CA CYS A 121 3.16 7.53 -19.47
C CYS A 121 3.40 8.54 -20.59
N PRO A 122 4.22 8.19 -21.59
CA PRO A 122 4.44 9.08 -22.72
C PRO A 122 3.13 9.29 -23.49
N VAL A 123 2.77 10.55 -23.69
CA VAL A 123 1.56 10.92 -24.42
C VAL A 123 1.83 10.80 -25.91
N TYR A 124 1.90 9.58 -26.45
CA TYR A 124 2.05 9.37 -27.88
C TYR A 124 0.81 9.90 -28.63
N GLY A 125 0.99 10.93 -29.45
CA GLY A 125 -0.03 11.40 -30.40
C GLY A 125 -1.02 12.45 -29.90
N LYS A 126 -0.95 12.90 -28.64
CA LYS A 126 -1.59 14.17 -28.24
C LYS A 126 -0.49 15.21 -28.17
N GLY A 127 -0.51 16.21 -29.05
CA GLY A 127 0.45 17.32 -29.07
C GLY A 127 0.35 18.19 -27.82
N VAL A 128 0.79 17.67 -26.68
CA VAL A 128 0.64 18.29 -25.37
C VAL A 128 1.99 18.91 -25.01
N THR A 129 2.12 20.18 -25.35
CA THR A 129 3.13 21.13 -24.84
C THR A 129 2.83 21.61 -23.42
N THR A 130 1.74 21.15 -22.81
CA THR A 130 1.32 21.55 -21.45
C THR A 130 1.62 20.47 -20.43
N LYS A 131 2.50 20.78 -19.48
CA LYS A 131 2.80 19.95 -18.30
C LYS A 131 1.51 19.52 -17.58
N ARG A 132 1.48 18.28 -17.09
CA ARG A 132 0.37 17.75 -16.28
C ARG A 132 0.29 18.54 -14.97
N VAL A 133 -0.92 18.91 -14.58
CA VAL A 133 -1.16 19.62 -13.32
C VAL A 133 -1.76 18.65 -12.33
N PHE A 134 -1.05 18.39 -11.22
CA PHE A 134 -1.60 17.58 -10.13
C PHE A 134 -2.63 18.37 -9.34
N LYS A 135 -3.69 17.68 -8.91
CA LYS A 135 -4.67 18.21 -7.97
C LYS A 135 -3.96 18.59 -6.66
N LYS A 136 -4.31 19.74 -6.09
CA LYS A 136 -3.80 20.11 -4.76
C LYS A 136 -4.35 19.14 -3.72
N SER A 137 -3.46 18.52 -2.94
CA SER A 137 -3.86 17.65 -1.85
C SER A 137 -4.65 18.41 -0.77
N THR A 138 -5.67 17.75 -0.25
CA THR A 138 -6.46 18.15 0.92
C THR A 138 -5.77 17.78 2.23
N LEU A 139 -4.92 16.74 2.23
CA LEU A 139 -4.15 16.30 3.39
C LEU A 139 -2.94 17.20 3.66
N PHE A 140 -2.22 17.60 2.61
CA PHE A 140 -0.95 18.31 2.73
C PHE A 140 -1.09 19.75 2.23
N LYS A 141 -1.24 20.69 3.16
CA LYS A 141 -1.24 22.12 2.85
C LYS A 141 0.19 22.63 2.73
N LYS A 142 0.71 22.60 1.50
CA LYS A 142 1.89 23.37 1.08
C LYS A 142 1.47 24.76 0.60
#